data_AF-V9L8G3-F1
#
_entry.id   AF-V9L8G3-F1
#
_cell.length_a   1.000
_cell.length_b   1.000
_cell.length_c   1.000
_cell.angle_alpha   90.00
_cell.angle_beta   90.00
_cell.angle_gamma   90.00
#
_symmetry.space_group_name_H-M   'P 1'
#
loop_
_entity.id
_entity.type
_entity.pdbx_description
1 polymer ?
#
loop_
_entity_poly.entity_id
_entity_poly.type
_entity_poly.pdbx_seq_one_letter_code
_entity_poly.pdbx_strand_id
1 'polypeptide(L)'
;TVFAASPREDVAYAKVFWNSLSLQPPLESRLVSGDITQRLRVAPAVGSDRCRCRLSSADKKARQKEIAFEMKMKAEQKAAYLEKAKKRKEILVLIQQRREQSIQRERVYRPYRPQRVSEPRLRPTSPDFNKEVEETYQALRMCD
;
A
#
# COMPACT_ATOMS: atom_id res chain seq x y z
N THR A 1 -27.83 -2.98 -33.44
CA THR A 1 -27.58 -1.61 -33.93
C THR A 1 -27.00 -1.71 -35.33
N VAL A 2 -27.54 -0.98 -36.31
CA VAL A 2 -27.05 -1.01 -37.69
C VAL A 2 -26.22 0.24 -37.94
N PHE A 3 -24.92 0.06 -38.12
CA PHE A 3 -23.98 1.13 -38.42
C PHE A 3 -24.01 1.43 -39.92
N ALA A 4 -24.99 2.23 -40.37
CA ALA A 4 -25.24 2.48 -41.79
C ALA A 4 -24.34 3.55 -42.43
N ALA A 5 -23.59 4.33 -41.63
CA ALA A 5 -22.82 5.49 -42.10
C ALA A 5 -21.34 5.49 -41.67
N SER A 6 -20.86 4.47 -40.96
CA SER A 6 -19.46 4.37 -40.55
C SER A 6 -18.63 3.56 -41.57
N PRO A 7 -17.33 3.85 -41.72
CA PRO A 7 -16.46 3.07 -42.60
C PRO A 7 -16.40 1.61 -42.15
N ARG A 8 -16.15 0.70 -43.10
CA ARG A 8 -16.19 -0.75 -42.88
C ARG A 8 -15.23 -1.21 -41.77
N GLU A 9 -14.11 -0.51 -41.64
CA GLU A 9 -13.09 -0.76 -40.62
C GLU A 9 -13.64 -0.51 -39.21
N ASP A 10 -14.29 0.64 -38.98
CA ASP A 10 -14.90 0.99 -37.69
C ASP A 10 -16.02 0.01 -37.30
N VAL A 11 -16.80 -0.46 -38.28
CA VAL A 11 -17.83 -1.49 -38.04
C VAL A 11 -17.17 -2.80 -37.59
N ALA A 12 -16.04 -3.17 -38.18
CA ALA A 12 -15.30 -4.36 -37.80
C ALA A 12 -14.72 -4.24 -36.38
N TYR A 13 -14.10 -3.10 -36.05
CA TYR A 13 -13.59 -2.82 -34.70
C TYR A 13 -14.70 -2.83 -33.65
N ALA A 14 -15.82 -2.17 -33.92
CA ALA A 14 -16.96 -2.15 -33.02
C ALA A 14 -17.50 -3.57 -32.76
N LYS A 15 -17.59 -4.42 -33.80
CA LYS A 15 -18.01 -5.82 -33.64
C LYS A 15 -17.06 -6.60 -32.74
N VAL A 16 -15.75 -6.48 -32.94
CA VAL A 16 -14.74 -7.16 -32.11
C VAL A 16 -14.83 -6.68 -30.66
N PHE A 17 -14.93 -5.37 -30.46
CA PHE A 17 -15.08 -4.75 -29.14
C PHE A 17 -16.33 -5.26 -28.41
N TRP A 18 -17.50 -5.20 -29.04
CA TRP A 18 -18.74 -5.66 -28.42
C TRP A 18 -18.74 -7.17 -28.18
N ASN A 19 -18.15 -7.95 -29.09
CA ASN A 19 -17.96 -9.38 -28.88
C ASN A 19 -17.11 -9.67 -27.64
N SER A 20 -16.03 -8.91 -27.39
CA SER A 20 -15.21 -9.08 -26.19
C SER A 20 -15.95 -8.79 -24.88
N LEU A 21 -16.91 -7.84 -24.90
CA LEU A 21 -17.73 -7.50 -23.74
C LEU A 21 -18.88 -8.50 -23.51
N SER A 22 -19.32 -9.20 -24.54
CA SER A 22 -20.34 -10.24 -24.45
C SER A 22 -19.81 -11.60 -23.98
N LEU A 23 -18.49 -11.72 -23.79
CA LEU A 23 -17.91 -12.92 -23.17
C LEU A 23 -18.30 -12.99 -21.70
N GLN A 24 -18.49 -14.22 -21.20
CA GLN A 24 -18.81 -14.42 -19.81
C GLN A 24 -17.68 -13.83 -18.93
N PRO A 25 -18.00 -13.05 -17.88
CA PRO A 25 -16.99 -12.51 -16.99
C PRO A 25 -16.05 -13.63 -16.50
N PRO A 26 -14.72 -13.36 -16.44
CA PRO A 26 -13.74 -14.33 -15.98
C PRO A 26 -14.13 -14.84 -14.60
N LEU A 27 -13.82 -16.11 -14.31
CA LEU A 27 -14.25 -16.80 -13.10
C LEU A 27 -13.93 -16.03 -11.81
N GLU A 28 -12.80 -15.30 -11.81
CA GLU A 28 -12.32 -14.47 -10.71
C GLU A 28 -13.20 -13.24 -10.39
N SER A 29 -13.99 -12.78 -11.37
CA SER A 29 -14.94 -11.68 -11.20
C SER A 29 -16.35 -12.14 -10.83
N ARG A 30 -16.57 -13.46 -10.70
CA ARG A 30 -17.86 -14.01 -10.27
C ARG A 30 -17.92 -14.00 -8.75
N LEU A 31 -18.83 -13.20 -8.17
CA LEU A 31 -19.09 -13.16 -6.73
C LEU A 31 -19.65 -14.48 -6.16
N VAL A 32 -20.04 -15.41 -7.04
CA VAL A 32 -20.79 -16.61 -6.76
C VAL A 32 -20.35 -17.65 -7.79
N SER A 33 -19.77 -18.77 -7.36
CA SER A 33 -19.42 -19.89 -8.25
C SER A 33 -20.68 -20.37 -8.98
N GLY A 34 -20.61 -20.65 -10.29
CA GLY A 34 -21.78 -21.11 -11.06
C GLY A 34 -22.37 -22.43 -10.54
N ASP A 35 -21.54 -23.26 -9.93
CA ASP A 35 -21.92 -24.53 -9.33
C ASP A 35 -22.09 -24.39 -7.81
N ILE A 36 -23.01 -23.52 -7.37
CA ILE A 36 -23.44 -23.54 -5.97
C ILE A 36 -24.40 -24.71 -5.77
N THR A 37 -23.82 -25.87 -5.53
CA THR A 37 -24.46 -26.90 -4.72
C THR A 37 -24.27 -26.59 -3.22
N GLN A 38 -24.34 -25.32 -2.79
CA GLN A 38 -24.53 -24.99 -1.36
C GLN A 38 -26.00 -25.10 -1.00
N ARG A 39 -26.58 -26.29 -1.13
CA ARG A 39 -27.52 -26.70 -0.08
C ARG A 39 -26.65 -27.11 1.10
N LEU A 40 -26.27 -26.15 1.93
CA LEU A 40 -25.80 -26.46 3.26
C LEU A 40 -26.84 -27.39 3.88
N ARG A 41 -26.42 -28.57 4.33
CA ARG A 41 -27.33 -29.50 5.01
C ARG A 41 -28.00 -28.76 6.17
N VAL A 42 -29.33 -28.87 6.26
CA VAL A 42 -30.09 -28.38 7.40
C VAL A 42 -29.47 -28.97 8.66
N ALA A 43 -29.19 -28.13 9.66
CA ALA A 43 -28.57 -28.56 10.90
C ALA A 43 -29.42 -29.69 11.53
N PRO A 44 -28.84 -30.84 11.92
CA PRO A 44 -29.59 -31.89 12.57
C PRO A 44 -30.13 -31.38 13.91
N ALA A 45 -31.33 -31.84 14.28
CA ALA A 45 -31.96 -31.53 15.56
C ALA A 45 -30.98 -31.82 16.72
N VAL A 46 -31.04 -30.94 17.73
CA VAL A 46 -30.29 -31.06 18.99
C VAL A 46 -30.51 -32.46 19.56
N GLY A 47 -29.48 -33.30 19.43
CA GLY A 47 -29.57 -34.73 19.75
C GLY A 47 -28.55 -35.59 19.01
N SER A 48 -27.98 -35.11 17.90
CA SER A 48 -26.80 -35.76 17.32
C SER A 48 -25.59 -35.39 18.17
N ASP A 49 -25.08 -36.39 18.90
CA ASP A 49 -23.85 -36.33 19.66
C ASP A 49 -22.75 -35.84 18.72
N ARG A 50 -22.48 -34.53 18.82
CA ARG A 50 -21.55 -33.80 17.96
C ARG A 50 -20.26 -34.59 17.95
N CYS A 51 -19.91 -35.11 16.79
CA CYS A 51 -18.63 -35.72 16.52
C CYS A 51 -17.54 -34.78 17.06
N ARG A 52 -17.12 -35.02 18.29
CA ARG A 52 -15.93 -34.40 18.85
C ARG A 52 -14.81 -35.10 18.13
N CYS A 53 -14.46 -34.60 16.96
CA CYS A 53 -13.16 -34.86 16.36
C CYS A 53 -12.14 -34.30 17.36
N ARG A 54 -11.79 -35.09 18.39
CA ARG A 54 -10.64 -34.83 19.24
C ARG A 54 -9.46 -34.89 18.29
N LEU A 55 -8.88 -33.72 18.00
CA LEU A 55 -7.63 -33.62 17.26
C LEU A 55 -6.65 -34.66 17.82
N SER A 56 -6.09 -35.47 16.93
CA SER A 56 -5.11 -36.48 17.31
C SER A 56 -3.94 -35.80 18.03
N SER A 57 -3.24 -36.54 18.88
CA SER A 57 -1.99 -36.06 19.48
C SER A 57 -0.98 -35.59 18.41
N ALA A 58 -1.01 -36.22 17.23
CA ALA A 58 -0.24 -35.81 16.06
C ALA A 58 -0.65 -34.43 15.53
N ASP A 59 -1.95 -34.17 15.39
CA ASP A 59 -2.47 -32.88 14.89
C ASP A 59 -2.14 -31.72 15.84
N LYS A 60 -2.18 -31.97 17.15
CA LYS A 60 -1.79 -30.98 18.16
C LYS A 60 -0.31 -30.63 18.07
N LYS A 61 0.56 -31.63 17.85
CA LYS A 61 2.01 -31.42 17.67
C LYS A 61 2.31 -30.69 16.36
N ALA A 62 1.57 -30.98 15.28
CA ALA A 62 1.71 -30.27 14.01
C ALA A 62 1.39 -28.78 14.16
N ARG A 63 0.23 -28.45 14.78
CA ARG A 63 -0.15 -27.06 15.06
C ARG A 63 0.85 -26.33 15.97
N GLN A 64 1.42 -27.00 16.96
CA GLN A 64 2.45 -26.40 17.81
C GLN A 64 3.72 -26.03 17.01
N LYS A 65 4.11 -26.85 16.04
CA LYS A 65 5.25 -26.56 15.16
C LYS A 65 4.96 -25.38 14.25
N GLU A 66 3.75 -25.29 13.69
CA GLU A 66 3.32 -24.16 12.86
C GLU A 66 3.37 -22.85 13.66
N ILE A 67 2.80 -22.84 14.87
CA ILE A 67 2.83 -21.67 15.76
C ILE A 67 4.27 -21.28 16.11
N ALA A 68 5.13 -22.24 16.44
CA ALA A 68 6.54 -21.97 16.74
C ALA A 68 7.29 -21.37 15.54
N PHE A 69 7.02 -21.88 14.34
CA PHE A 69 7.58 -21.36 13.11
C PHE A 69 7.12 -19.92 12.84
N GLU A 70 5.83 -19.64 12.95
CA GLU A 70 5.29 -18.27 12.80
C GLU A 70 5.90 -17.29 13.81
N MET A 71 6.06 -17.71 15.06
CA MET A 71 6.67 -16.90 16.11
C MET A 71 8.14 -16.59 15.80
N LYS A 72 8.88 -17.57 15.29
CA LYS A 72 10.26 -17.39 14.84
C LYS A 72 10.35 -16.39 13.68
N MET A 73 9.51 -16.54 12.66
CA MET A 73 9.47 -15.61 11.52
C MET A 73 9.13 -14.19 11.97
N LYS A 74 8.17 -14.01 12.88
CA LYS A 74 7.83 -12.70 13.45
C LYS A 74 9.00 -12.10 14.25
N ALA A 75 9.73 -12.91 15.01
CA ALA A 75 10.89 -12.45 15.76
C ALA A 75 12.02 -11.98 14.84
N GLU A 76 12.31 -12.72 13.77
CA GLU A 76 13.31 -12.36 12.76
C GLU A 76 12.93 -11.06 12.03
N GLN A 77 11.66 -10.90 11.64
CA GLN A 77 11.17 -9.66 11.05
C GLN A 77 11.35 -8.48 12.00
N LYS A 78 10.95 -8.62 13.27
CA LYS A 78 11.14 -7.58 14.29
C LYS A 78 12.60 -7.20 14.45
N ALA A 79 13.50 -8.19 14.51
CA ALA A 79 14.94 -7.94 14.59
C ALA A 79 15.46 -7.15 13.38
N ALA A 80 15.04 -7.53 12.17
CA ALA A 80 15.41 -6.82 10.95
C ALA A 80 14.92 -5.36 10.95
N TYR A 81 13.71 -5.09 11.45
CA TYR A 81 13.19 -3.73 11.60
C TYR A 81 13.95 -2.91 12.65
N LEU A 82 14.37 -3.53 13.75
CA LEU A 82 15.20 -2.87 14.76
C LEU A 82 16.55 -2.45 14.20
N GLU A 83 17.20 -3.31 13.40
CA GLU A 83 18.44 -2.97 12.71
C GLU A 83 18.26 -1.83 11.71
N LYS A 84 17.17 -1.82 10.93
CA LYS A 84 16.82 -0.69 10.05
C LYS A 84 16.61 0.60 10.85
N ALA A 85 15.97 0.54 12.02
CA ALA A 85 15.76 1.70 12.87
C ALA A 85 17.08 2.26 13.43
N LYS A 86 18.03 1.40 13.81
CA LYS A 86 19.39 1.82 14.21
C LYS A 86 20.11 2.55 13.08
N LYS A 87 20.14 1.95 11.88
CA LYS A 87 20.73 2.59 10.68
C LYS A 87 20.09 3.93 10.36
N ARG A 88 18.76 4.04 10.48
CA ARG A 88 18.04 5.31 10.28
C ARG A 88 18.49 6.39 11.26
N LYS A 89 18.72 6.04 12.53
CA LYS A 89 19.24 6.98 13.54
C LYS A 89 20.63 7.46 13.17
N GLU A 90 21.52 6.56 12.74
CA GLU A 90 22.88 6.91 12.30
C GLU A 90 22.85 7.89 11.11
N ILE A 91 22.01 7.64 10.11
CA ILE A 91 21.84 8.53 8.96
C ILE A 91 21.35 9.92 9.39
N LEU A 92 20.38 9.99 10.31
CA LEU A 92 19.86 11.27 10.81
C LEU A 92 20.95 12.08 11.51
N VAL A 93 21.79 11.43 12.32
CA VAL A 93 22.93 12.09 12.97
C VAL A 93 23.91 12.66 11.93
N LEU A 94 24.24 11.90 10.89
CA LEU A 94 25.12 12.38 9.82
C LEU A 94 24.53 13.58 9.07
N ILE A 95 23.22 13.56 8.78
CA ILE A 95 22.52 14.69 8.14
C ILE A 95 22.57 15.92 9.04
N GLN A 96 22.34 15.75 10.33
CA GLN A 96 22.39 16.83 11.31
C GLN A 96 23.80 17.44 11.38
N GLN A 97 24.85 16.62 11.48
CA GLN A 97 26.24 17.07 11.47
C GLN A 97 26.56 17.85 10.19
N ARG A 98 26.14 17.35 9.02
CA ARG A 98 26.33 18.06 7.74
C ARG A 98 25.62 19.41 7.73
N ARG A 99 24.39 19.49 8.26
CA ARG A 99 23.66 20.76 8.40
C ARG A 99 24.41 21.73 9.29
N GLU A 100 24.85 21.29 10.47
CA GLU A 100 25.59 22.12 11.42
C GLU A 100 26.89 22.64 10.81
N GLN A 101 27.65 21.78 10.12
CA GLN A 101 28.85 22.18 9.38
C GLN A 101 28.53 23.21 8.28
N SER A 102 27.44 23.03 7.55
CA SER A 102 26.99 24.00 6.54
C SER A 102 26.67 25.35 7.19
N ILE A 103 25.96 25.37 8.31
CA ILE A 103 25.61 26.58 9.06
C ILE A 103 26.87 27.26 9.59
N GLN A 104 27.81 26.51 10.15
CA GLN A 104 29.08 27.04 10.67
C GLN A 104 29.92 27.66 9.56
N ARG A 105 30.03 26.98 8.40
CA ARG A 105 30.70 27.53 7.22
C ARG A 105 30.01 28.79 6.76
N GLU A 106 28.70 28.76 6.55
CA GLU A 106 27.96 29.94 6.14
C GLU A 106 28.14 31.10 7.13
N ARG A 107 28.11 30.84 8.45
CA ARG A 107 28.34 31.87 9.47
C ARG A 107 29.67 32.61 9.29
N VAL A 108 30.74 31.90 8.94
CA VAL A 108 32.07 32.49 8.71
C VAL A 108 32.18 33.13 7.33
N TYR A 109 31.62 32.50 6.29
CA TYR A 109 31.75 32.95 4.90
C TYR A 109 30.72 34.02 4.48
N ARG A 110 29.58 34.14 5.18
CA ARG A 110 28.52 35.12 4.88
C ARG A 110 29.00 36.57 4.79
N PRO A 111 29.85 37.10 5.69
CA PRO A 111 30.36 38.47 5.57
C PRO A 111 31.37 38.66 4.43
N TYR A 112 32.06 37.60 3.97
CA TYR A 112 33.03 37.66 2.87
C TYR A 112 32.43 37.26 1.51
N ARG A 113 31.15 36.86 1.49
CA ARG A 113 30.49 36.43 0.26
C ARG A 113 30.34 37.64 -0.65
N PRO A 114 30.98 37.68 -1.84
CA PRO A 114 30.81 38.78 -2.77
C PRO A 114 29.33 38.89 -3.11
N GLN A 115 28.76 40.06 -2.85
CA GLN A 115 27.37 40.37 -3.14
C GLN A 115 27.22 40.38 -4.65
N ARG A 116 26.90 39.23 -5.24
CA ARG A 116 26.44 39.18 -6.61
C ARG A 116 25.18 40.05 -6.63
N VAL A 117 25.25 41.18 -7.33
CA VAL A 117 24.09 41.93 -7.80
C VAL A 117 23.26 40.91 -8.57
N SER A 118 22.34 40.27 -7.85
CA SER A 118 21.45 39.29 -8.42
C SER A 118 20.22 40.09 -8.75
N GLU A 119 19.95 40.23 -10.04
CA GLU A 119 18.60 40.49 -10.52
C GLU A 119 17.62 39.67 -9.68
N PRO A 120 16.48 40.25 -9.30
CA PRO A 120 15.52 39.58 -8.45
C PRO A 120 15.03 38.34 -9.18
N ARG A 121 15.60 37.18 -8.83
CA ARG A 121 15.03 35.90 -9.19
C ARG A 121 13.69 35.84 -8.46
N LEU A 122 12.63 36.14 -9.20
CA LEU A 122 11.27 35.78 -8.85
C LEU A 122 11.28 34.27 -8.58
N ARG A 123 11.43 33.89 -7.31
CA ARG A 123 10.99 32.57 -6.89
C ARG A 123 9.50 32.56 -7.20
N PRO A 124 8.97 31.60 -7.97
CA PRO A 124 7.55 31.41 -8.01
C PRO A 124 7.13 30.96 -6.61
N THR A 125 6.81 31.93 -5.76
CA THR A 125 5.96 31.73 -4.61
C THR A 125 4.60 31.40 -5.19
N SER A 126 4.40 30.13 -5.57
CA SER A 126 3.05 29.62 -5.73
C SER A 126 2.44 29.64 -4.33
N PRO A 127 1.43 30.50 -4.07
CA PRO A 127 0.77 30.56 -2.78
C PRO A 127 -0.01 29.27 -2.48
N ASP A 128 -0.27 28.44 -3.49
CA ASP A 128 -1.09 27.23 -3.37
C ASP A 128 -0.33 26.09 -2.69
N PHE A 129 0.98 25.95 -2.97
CA PHE A 129 1.80 24.89 -2.38
C PHE A 129 1.96 25.04 -0.86
N ASN A 130 2.00 26.28 -0.37
CA ASN A 130 2.14 26.54 1.07
C ASN A 130 0.82 26.34 1.82
N LYS A 131 -0.32 26.55 1.18
CA LYS A 131 -1.65 26.34 1.79
C LYS A 131 -1.97 24.86 1.96
N GLU A 132 -1.73 24.07 0.92
CA GLU A 132 -1.99 22.63 0.95
C GLU A 132 -1.15 21.93 2.03
N VAL A 133 0.12 22.31 2.16
CA VAL A 133 0.99 21.79 3.22
C VAL A 133 0.46 22.17 4.60
N GLU A 134 0.04 23.41 4.82
CA GLU A 134 -0.49 23.85 6.11
C GLU A 134 -1.82 23.19 6.46
N GLU A 135 -2.69 22.98 5.46
CA GLU A 135 -3.96 22.27 5.59
C GLU A 135 -3.75 20.79 5.96
N THR A 136 -2.75 20.13 5.37
CA THR A 136 -2.41 18.75 5.77
C THR A 136 -1.92 18.66 7.21
N TYR A 137 -1.11 19.61 7.68
CA TYR A 137 -0.67 19.66 9.07
C TYR A 137 -1.82 19.93 10.04
N GLN A 138 -2.77 20.78 9.67
CA GLN A 138 -3.96 21.04 10.46
C GLN A 138 -4.90 19.83 10.51
N ALA A 139 -5.13 19.16 9.39
CA ALA A 139 -5.99 17.96 9.33
C ALA A 139 -5.43 16.83 10.20
N LEU A 140 -4.11 16.60 10.17
CA LEU A 140 -3.45 15.60 11.03
C LEU A 140 -3.58 15.92 12.52
N ARG A 141 -3.61 17.21 12.89
CA ARG A 141 -3.74 17.66 14.28
C ARG A 141 -5.16 17.46 14.86
N MET A 142 -6.16 17.33 13.99
CA MET A 142 -7.57 17.21 14.37
C MET A 142 -8.06 15.75 14.43
N CYS A 143 -7.18 14.78 14.15
CA CYS A 143 -7.49 13.34 14.11
C CYS A 143 -6.96 12.54 15.32
N ASP A 144 -6.48 13.23 16.36
CA ASP A 144 -6.21 12.66 17.70
C ASP A 144 -7.40 12.89 18.64
#